data_AF-A0A942LHI0-F1
#
_entry.id   AF-A0A942LHI0-F1
#
_cell.length_a   1.000
_cell.length_b   1.000
_cell.length_c   1.000
_cell.angle_alpha   90.00
_cell.angle_beta   90.00
_cell.angle_gamma   90.00
#
_symmetry.space_group_name_H-M   'P 1'
#
loop_
_entity.id
_entity.type
_entity.pdbx_description
1 polymer ?
#
loop_
_entity_poly.entity_id
_entity_poly.type
_entity_poly.pdbx_seq_one_letter_code
_entity_poly.pdbx_strand_id
1 'polypeptide(L)'
;KTNAMLSWVYALAVLVAIYPVYTWAGLVGLAWMYNAGGLLFALALATMLKRRRIISGWRLVAGLLRVLVAVSIMYGSVDFMAPFLPENLMLALLGKVAVGATVYALSIYLLWKLFGQPDSIEAVLLNLGQETLHRTLARRASRA
;
A
#
# COMPACT_ATOMS: atom_id res chain seq x y z
N LYS A 1 -0.38 16.16 -14.54
CA LYS A 1 0.07 15.67 -15.86
C LYS A 1 0.91 14.39 -15.73
N THR A 2 1.96 14.36 -14.90
CA THR A 2 2.82 13.16 -14.73
C THR A 2 2.06 11.91 -14.23
N ASN A 3 1.15 12.04 -13.26
CA ASN A 3 0.38 10.89 -12.75
C ASN A 3 -0.52 10.28 -13.82
N ALA A 4 -1.23 11.12 -14.58
CA ALA A 4 -2.08 10.67 -15.68
C ALA A 4 -1.27 9.92 -16.74
N MET A 5 -0.09 10.42 -17.10
CA MET A 5 0.81 9.75 -18.04
C MET A 5 1.27 8.38 -17.51
N LEU A 6 1.62 8.29 -16.22
CA LEU A 6 2.01 7.02 -15.59
C LEU A 6 0.88 5.99 -15.62
N SER A 7 -0.35 6.43 -15.34
CA SER A 7 -1.55 5.58 -15.40
C SER A 7 -1.85 5.09 -16.81
N TRP A 8 -1.68 5.94 -17.83
CA TRP A 8 -1.83 5.55 -19.23
C TRP A 8 -0.78 4.53 -19.67
N VAL A 9 0.49 4.75 -19.31
CA VAL A 9 1.58 3.80 -19.62
C VAL A 9 1.29 2.45 -18.96
N TYR A 10 0.86 2.45 -17.70
CA TYR A 10 0.48 1.24 -16.99
C TYR A 10 -0.69 0.51 -17.67
N ALA A 11 -1.77 1.23 -18.02
CA ALA A 11 -2.94 0.66 -18.67
C ALA A 11 -2.58 0.03 -20.03
N LEU A 12 -1.74 0.70 -20.81
CA LEU A 12 -1.32 0.21 -22.13
C LEU A 12 -0.40 -1.00 -22.01
N ALA A 13 0.52 -1.00 -21.04
CA ALA A 13 1.37 -2.16 -20.75
C ALA A 13 0.55 -3.39 -20.34
N VAL A 14 -0.45 -3.20 -19.47
CA VAL A 14 -1.39 -4.27 -19.08
C VAL A 14 -2.15 -4.78 -20.30
N LEU A 15 -2.70 -3.88 -21.13
CA LEU A 15 -3.51 -4.26 -22.29
C LEU A 15 -2.71 -5.10 -23.30
N VAL A 16 -1.45 -4.72 -23.57
CA VAL A 16 -0.54 -5.47 -24.43
C VAL A 16 -0.16 -6.82 -23.82
N ALA A 17 -0.01 -6.89 -22.50
CA ALA A 17 0.41 -8.12 -21.80
C ALA A 17 -0.72 -9.13 -21.59
N ILE A 18 -2.01 -8.72 -21.59
CA ILE A 18 -3.15 -9.61 -21.34
C ILE A 18 -3.15 -10.84 -22.25
N TYR A 19 -3.06 -10.65 -23.57
CA TYR A 19 -3.14 -11.76 -24.53
C TYR A 19 -2.01 -12.79 -24.39
N PRO A 20 -0.72 -12.40 -24.40
CA PRO A 20 0.37 -13.37 -24.24
C PRO A 20 0.37 -14.04 -22.86
N VAL A 21 0.00 -13.32 -21.80
CA VAL A 21 -0.07 -13.91 -20.45
C VAL A 21 -1.22 -14.91 -20.33
N TYR A 22 -2.39 -14.57 -20.87
CA TYR A 22 -3.55 -15.45 -20.85
C TYR A 22 -3.30 -16.73 -21.64
N THR A 23 -2.68 -16.63 -22.81
CA THR A 23 -2.35 -17.81 -23.63
C THR A 23 -1.30 -18.72 -22.98
N TRP A 24 -0.38 -18.17 -22.18
CA TRP A 24 0.65 -18.95 -21.50
C TRP A 24 0.17 -19.62 -20.20
N ALA A 25 -0.57 -18.90 -19.36
CA ALA A 25 -0.90 -19.34 -17.99
C ALA A 25 -2.37 -19.12 -17.59
N GLY A 26 -3.25 -18.81 -18.56
CA GLY A 26 -4.68 -18.63 -18.34
C GLY A 26 -5.03 -17.52 -17.35
N LEU A 27 -6.09 -17.73 -16.57
CA LEU A 27 -6.57 -16.78 -15.56
C LEU A 27 -5.58 -16.58 -14.41
N VAL A 28 -4.83 -17.63 -14.04
CA VAL A 28 -3.81 -17.54 -12.98
C VAL A 28 -2.67 -16.62 -13.42
N GLY A 29 -2.24 -16.73 -14.68
CA GLY A 29 -1.25 -15.82 -15.27
C GLY A 29 -1.70 -14.36 -15.19
N LEU A 30 -2.96 -14.08 -15.54
CA LEU A 30 -3.52 -12.72 -15.46
C LEU A 30 -3.51 -12.19 -14.02
N ALA A 31 -3.88 -13.01 -13.03
CA ALA A 31 -3.84 -12.60 -11.63
C ALA A 31 -2.41 -12.23 -11.18
N TRP A 32 -1.40 -13.00 -11.58
CA TRP A 32 0.01 -12.67 -11.30
C TRP A 32 0.48 -11.42 -12.03
N MET A 33 0.07 -11.23 -13.29
CA MET A 33 0.38 -10.04 -14.06
C MET A 33 -0.19 -8.78 -13.40
N TYR A 34 -1.44 -8.80 -12.93
CA TYR A 34 -2.03 -7.67 -12.22
C TYR A 34 -1.33 -7.37 -10.90
N ASN A 35 -0.95 -8.41 -10.13
CA ASN A 35 -0.19 -8.23 -8.89
C ASN A 35 1.19 -7.62 -9.15
N ALA A 36 1.94 -8.16 -10.11
CA ALA A 36 3.26 -7.65 -10.48
C ALA A 36 3.17 -6.21 -11.03
N GLY A 37 2.19 -5.95 -11.90
CA GLY A 37 1.93 -4.62 -12.44
C GLY A 37 1.57 -3.62 -11.35
N GLY A 38 0.68 -3.98 -10.43
CA GLY A 38 0.31 -3.14 -9.30
C GLY A 38 1.50 -2.82 -8.39
N LEU A 39 2.36 -3.80 -8.13
CA LEU A 39 3.60 -3.61 -7.38
C LEU A 39 4.55 -2.63 -8.08
N LEU A 40 4.79 -2.82 -9.39
CA LEU A 40 5.63 -1.91 -10.18
C LEU A 40 5.07 -0.49 -10.20
N PHE A 41 3.76 -0.34 -10.37
CA PHE A 41 3.09 0.96 -10.34
C PHE A 41 3.21 1.64 -8.97
N ALA A 42 3.03 0.88 -7.88
CA ALA A 42 3.22 1.39 -6.53
C ALA A 42 4.68 1.85 -6.29
N LEU A 43 5.68 1.10 -6.76
CA LEU A 43 7.09 1.49 -6.70
C LEU A 43 7.39 2.73 -7.54
N ALA A 44 6.83 2.83 -8.74
CA ALA A 44 6.97 4.02 -9.60
C ALA A 44 6.34 5.26 -8.93
N LEU A 45 5.18 5.11 -8.30
CA LEU A 45 4.54 6.20 -7.54
C LEU A 45 5.37 6.59 -6.31
N ALA A 46 5.85 5.61 -5.55
CA ALA A 46 6.72 5.81 -4.38
C ALA A 46 8.00 6.58 -4.74
N THR A 47 8.67 6.19 -5.82
CA THR A 47 9.88 6.88 -6.30
C THR A 47 9.59 8.30 -6.78
N MET A 48 8.44 8.54 -7.44
CA MET A 48 8.02 9.88 -7.83
C MET A 48 7.72 10.77 -6.61
N LEU A 49 7.03 10.26 -5.59
CA LEU A 49 6.76 10.97 -4.34
C LEU A 49 8.05 11.31 -3.57
N LYS A 50 9.01 10.37 -3.55
CA LYS A 50 10.35 10.60 -2.99
C LYS A 50 11.10 11.70 -3.74
N ARG A 51 11.11 11.67 -5.08
CA ARG A 51 11.77 12.71 -5.92
C ARG A 51 11.16 14.09 -5.70
N ARG A 52 9.85 14.17 -5.46
CA ARG A 52 9.13 15.41 -5.12
C ARG A 52 9.34 15.89 -3.68
N ARG A 53 10.13 15.16 -2.87
CA ARG A 53 10.36 15.41 -1.44
C ARG A 53 9.07 15.48 -0.60
N ILE A 54 7.99 14.86 -1.07
CA ILE A 54 6.69 14.81 -0.35
C ILE A 54 6.77 13.80 0.79
N ILE A 55 7.46 12.68 0.56
CA ILE A 55 7.60 11.59 1.53
C ILE A 55 9.07 11.25 1.72
N SER A 56 9.48 11.08 2.98
CA SER A 56 10.79 10.51 3.33
C SER A 56 10.86 9.04 2.89
N GLY A 57 11.92 8.68 2.16
CA GLY A 57 12.12 7.28 1.74
C GLY A 57 12.15 6.31 2.91
N TRP A 58 12.68 6.74 4.06
CA TRP A 58 12.67 5.93 5.29
C TRP A 58 11.26 5.69 5.83
N ARG A 59 10.40 6.72 5.82
CA ARG A 59 8.98 6.57 6.25
C ARG A 59 8.24 5.55 5.38
N LEU A 60 8.54 5.52 4.08
CA LEU A 60 7.92 4.59 3.14
C LEU A 60 8.37 3.14 3.40
N VAL A 61 9.67 2.92 3.57
CA VAL A 61 10.23 1.59 3.89
C VAL A 61 9.73 1.11 5.25
N ALA A 62 9.72 1.96 6.28
CA ALA A 62 9.22 1.62 7.60
C ALA A 62 7.73 1.25 7.58
N GLY A 63 6.92 1.98 6.79
CA GLY A 63 5.50 1.65 6.58
C GLY A 63 5.30 0.28 5.93
N LEU A 64 6.07 -0.02 4.89
CA LEU A 64 6.01 -1.33 4.22
C LEU A 64 6.46 -2.46 5.15
N LEU A 65 7.59 -2.30 5.84
CA LEU A 65 8.09 -3.29 6.79
C LEU A 65 7.07 -3.57 7.90
N ARG A 66 6.39 -2.53 8.39
CA ARG A 66 5.33 -2.67 9.40
C ARG A 66 4.19 -3.57 8.90
N VAL A 67 3.73 -3.36 7.68
CA VAL A 67 2.69 -4.19 7.06
C VAL A 67 3.19 -5.62 6.86
N LEU A 68 4.41 -5.80 6.35
CA LEU A 68 5.00 -7.12 6.14
C LEU A 68 5.14 -7.92 7.43
N VAL A 69 5.58 -7.27 8.52
CA VAL A 69 5.66 -7.89 9.85
C VAL A 69 4.27 -8.27 10.35
N ALA A 70 3.29 -7.37 10.26
CA ALA A 70 1.92 -7.66 10.70
C ALA A 70 1.28 -8.81 9.90
N VAL A 71 1.50 -8.85 8.57
CA VAL A 71 1.02 -9.95 7.71
C VAL A 71 1.71 -11.26 8.07
N SER A 72 3.01 -11.23 8.38
CA SER A 72 3.76 -12.43 8.79
C SER A 72 3.25 -12.99 10.12
N ILE A 73 2.99 -12.12 11.11
CA ILE A 73 2.39 -12.51 12.40
C ILE A 73 0.99 -13.07 12.20
N MET A 74 0.17 -12.41 11.37
CA MET A 74 -1.17 -12.88 11.02
C MET A 74 -1.11 -14.27 10.39
N TYR A 75 -0.28 -14.46 9.36
CA TYR A 75 -0.13 -15.74 8.68
C TYR A 75 0.30 -16.84 9.65
N GLY A 76 1.36 -16.61 10.44
CA GLY A 76 1.83 -17.58 11.43
C GLY A 76 0.76 -17.93 12.47
N SER A 77 -0.05 -16.96 12.88
CA SER A 77 -1.13 -17.19 13.84
C SER A 77 -2.30 -17.98 13.24
N VAL A 78 -2.68 -17.69 11.99
CA VAL A 78 -3.71 -18.45 11.27
C VAL A 78 -3.25 -19.88 10.99
N ASP A 79 -1.99 -20.06 10.62
CA ASP A 79 -1.40 -21.39 10.39
C ASP A 79 -1.34 -22.21 11.68
N PHE A 80 -0.87 -21.60 12.78
CA PHE A 80 -0.86 -22.22 14.11
C PHE A 80 -2.28 -22.60 14.58
N MET A 81 -3.29 -21.79 14.28
CA MET A 81 -4.68 -22.06 14.63
C MET A 81 -5.37 -23.06 13.71
N ALA A 82 -4.84 -23.33 12.52
CA ALA A 82 -5.50 -24.16 11.52
C ALA A 82 -5.89 -25.58 12.00
N PRO A 83 -5.06 -26.30 12.79
CA PRO A 83 -5.42 -27.63 13.32
C PRO A 83 -6.53 -27.62 14.37
N PHE A 84 -6.80 -26.46 15.00
CA PHE A 84 -7.79 -26.32 16.07
C PHE A 84 -9.15 -25.87 15.55
N LEU A 85 -9.25 -25.55 14.25
CA LEU A 85 -10.51 -25.14 13.62
C LEU A 85 -11.38 -26.36 13.28
N PRO A 86 -12.71 -26.20 13.27
CA PRO A 86 -13.62 -27.28 12.93
C PRO A 86 -13.39 -27.79 11.50
N GLU A 87 -13.61 -29.08 11.26
CA GLU A 87 -13.44 -29.71 9.94
C GLU A 87 -14.44 -29.17 8.89
N ASN A 88 -15.56 -28.59 9.33
CA ASN A 88 -16.52 -27.96 8.45
C ASN A 88 -15.87 -26.78 7.71
N LEU A 89 -15.78 -26.89 6.37
CA LEU A 89 -15.12 -25.92 5.51
C LEU A 89 -15.57 -24.47 5.76
N MET A 90 -16.88 -24.23 5.90
CA MET A 90 -17.40 -22.87 6.03
C MET A 90 -17.07 -22.26 7.39
N LEU A 91 -17.20 -23.06 8.46
CA LEU A 91 -16.80 -22.63 9.81
C LEU A 91 -15.28 -22.44 9.92
N ALA A 92 -14.49 -23.31 9.30
CA ALA A 92 -13.03 -23.18 9.23
C ALA A 92 -12.63 -21.87 8.53
N LEU A 93 -13.24 -21.55 7.39
CA LEU A 93 -12.96 -20.31 6.65
C LEU A 93 -13.34 -19.08 7.47
N LEU A 94 -14.53 -19.06 8.08
CA LEU A 94 -14.95 -17.96 8.95
C LEU A 94 -14.00 -17.79 10.14
N GLY A 95 -13.56 -18.89 10.75
CA GLY A 95 -12.57 -18.89 11.82
C GLY A 95 -11.23 -18.31 11.39
N LYS A 96 -10.68 -18.74 10.25
CA LYS A 96 -9.42 -18.20 9.70
C LYS A 96 -9.51 -16.71 9.42
N VAL A 97 -10.63 -16.25 8.85
CA VAL A 97 -10.86 -14.83 8.56
C VAL A 97 -10.96 -14.01 9.85
N ALA A 98 -11.72 -14.50 10.84
CA ALA A 98 -11.87 -13.82 12.13
C ALA A 98 -10.53 -13.70 12.86
N VAL A 99 -9.80 -14.81 13.00
CA VAL A 99 -8.47 -14.84 13.63
C VAL A 99 -7.50 -13.93 12.87
N GLY A 100 -7.45 -14.04 11.55
CA GLY A 100 -6.56 -13.23 10.72
C GLY A 100 -6.85 -11.73 10.88
N ALA A 101 -8.11 -11.32 10.77
CA ALA A 101 -8.51 -9.92 10.93
C ALA A 101 -8.16 -9.37 12.32
N THR A 102 -8.46 -10.11 13.38
CA THR A 102 -8.17 -9.69 14.76
C THR A 102 -6.66 -9.60 15.01
N VAL A 103 -5.89 -10.62 14.64
CA VAL A 103 -4.44 -10.64 14.84
C VAL A 103 -3.76 -9.54 14.02
N TYR A 104 -4.19 -9.32 12.78
CA TYR A 104 -3.65 -8.26 11.94
C TYR A 104 -3.91 -6.88 12.54
N ALA A 105 -5.15 -6.58 12.93
CA ALA A 105 -5.50 -5.29 13.53
C ALA A 105 -4.73 -5.03 14.83
N LEU A 106 -4.61 -6.04 15.70
CA LEU A 106 -3.81 -5.97 16.93
C LEU A 106 -2.32 -5.77 16.62
N SER A 107 -1.77 -6.50 15.65
CA SER A 107 -0.36 -6.37 15.26
C SER A 107 -0.05 -4.98 14.74
N ILE A 108 -0.89 -4.44 13.86
CA ILE A 108 -0.73 -3.07 13.34
C ILE A 108 -0.83 -2.05 14.49
N TYR A 109 -1.81 -2.21 15.39
CA TYR A 109 -1.98 -1.33 16.55
C TYR A 109 -0.76 -1.35 17.48
N LEU A 110 -0.23 -2.53 17.79
CA LEU A 110 0.98 -2.69 18.61
C LEU A 110 2.20 -2.08 17.92
N LEU A 111 2.37 -2.32 16.62
CA LEU A 111 3.45 -1.72 15.86
C LEU A 111 3.34 -0.19 15.77
N TRP A 112 2.12 0.37 15.78
CA TRP A 112 1.90 1.82 15.90
C TRP A 112 2.33 2.36 17.27
N LYS A 113 2.02 1.63 18.35
CA LYS A 113 2.46 2.01 19.70
C LYS A 113 3.99 1.94 19.84
N LEU A 114 4.63 0.95 19.25
CA LEU A 114 6.08 0.72 19.38
C LEU A 114 6.92 1.63 18.49
N PHE A 115 6.51 1.85 17.23
CA PHE A 115 7.30 2.56 16.22
C PHE A 115 6.72 3.93 15.85
N GLY A 116 5.75 4.42 16.62
CA GLY A 116 5.04 5.67 16.37
C GLY A 116 3.94 5.56 15.31
N GLN A 117 2.87 6.33 15.53
CA GLN A 117 1.78 6.47 14.56
C GLN A 117 2.26 7.22 13.32
N PRO A 118 1.83 6.83 12.10
CA PRO A 118 2.07 7.66 10.94
C PRO A 118 1.36 9.01 11.11
N ASP A 119 2.01 10.11 10.72
CA ASP A 119 1.34 11.41 10.58
C ASP A 119 0.13 11.21 9.65
N SER A 120 -1.07 11.66 10.05
CA SER A 120 -2.25 11.48 9.21
C SER A 120 -2.03 12.18 7.87
N ILE A 121 -2.53 11.57 6.78
CA ILE A 121 -2.42 12.18 5.44
C ILE A 121 -3.03 13.58 5.42
N GLU A 122 -4.07 13.81 6.24
CA GLU A 122 -4.69 15.12 6.43
C GLU A 122 -3.73 16.13 7.07
N ALA A 123 -2.98 15.74 8.10
CA ALA A 123 -1.98 16.59 8.73
C ALA A 123 -0.85 16.96 7.73
N VAL A 124 -0.43 16.01 6.90
CA VAL A 124 0.57 16.27 5.84
C VAL A 124 0.03 17.22 4.78
N LEU A 125 -1.23 17.07 4.35
CA LEU A 125 -1.86 17.94 3.36
C LEU A 125 -2.09 19.36 3.89
N LEU A 126 -2.51 19.50 5.16
CA LEU A 126 -2.70 20.80 5.80
C LEU A 126 -1.38 21.57 5.90
N ASN A 127 -0.30 20.91 6.31
CA ASN A 127 1.02 21.52 6.40
C ASN A 127 1.53 21.99 5.02
N LEU A 128 1.36 21.18 3.97
CA LEU A 128 1.70 21.57 2.59
C LEU A 128 0.86 22.75 2.10
N GLY A 129 -0.42 22.79 2.45
CA GLY A 129 -1.33 23.89 2.12
C GLY A 129 -0.89 25.21 2.76
N GLN A 130 -0.59 25.20 4.06
CA GLN A 130 -0.12 26.37 4.80
C GLN A 130 1.21 26.90 4.24
N GLU A 131 2.16 26.02 3.94
CA GLU A 131 3.47 26.42 3.41
C GLU A 131 3.35 27.08 2.03
N THR A 132 2.45 26.56 1.18
CA THR A 132 2.17 27.15 -0.14
C THR A 132 1.49 28.51 -0.02
N LEU A 133 0.56 28.64 0.92
CA LEU A 133 -0.15 29.89 1.19
C LEU A 133 0.81 30.98 1.65
N HIS A 134 1.67 30.69 2.63
CA HIS A 134 2.68 31.61 3.13
C HIS A 134 3.64 32.07 2.02
N ARG A 135 4.12 31.16 1.17
CA ARG A 135 4.97 31.53 0.02
C ARG A 135 4.25 32.44 -0.98
N THR A 136 2.95 32.23 -1.18
CA THR A 136 2.15 33.03 -2.11
C THR A 136 1.90 34.43 -1.55
N LEU A 137 1.59 34.52 -0.25
CA LEU A 137 1.41 35.79 0.45
C LEU A 137 2.71 36.60 0.48
N ALA A 138 3.85 35.96 0.80
CA ALA A 138 5.16 36.61 0.80
C ALA A 138 5.54 37.18 -0.58
N ARG A 139 5.22 36.46 -1.67
CA ARG A 139 5.45 36.94 -3.06
C ARG A 139 4.53 38.10 -3.46
N ARG A 140 3.32 38.17 -2.90
CA ARG A 140 2.42 39.32 -3.14
C ARG A 140 2.90 40.54 -2.36
N ALA A 141 3.31 40.36 -1.11
CA ALA A 141 3.85 41.43 -0.27
C ALA A 141 5.15 42.03 -0.85
N SER A 142 5.99 41.25 -1.55
CA SER A 142 7.21 41.75 -2.18
C SER A 142 6.99 42.45 -3.54
N ARG A 143 5.75 42.49 -4.05
CA ARG A 143 5.39 43.12 -5.33
C ARG A 143 4.52 44.37 -5.17
N ALA A 144 4.04 44.62 -3.95
CA ALA A 144 3.34 45.83 -3.55
C ALA A 144 4.37 46.80 -2.95
#